data_AF-A0A8S9DUY9-F1
#
_entry.id   AF-A0A8S9DUY9-F1
#
_cell.length_a   1.000
_cell.length_b   1.000
_cell.length_c   1.000
_cell.angle_alpha   90.00
_cell.angle_beta   90.00
_cell.angle_gamma   90.00
#
_symmetry.space_group_name_H-M   'P 1'
#
loop_
_entity.id
_entity.type
_entity.pdbx_description
1 polymer ?
#
loop_
_entity_poly.entity_id
_entity_poly.type
_entity_poly.pdbx_seq_one_letter_code
_entity_poly.pdbx_strand_id
1 'polypeptide(L)'
;MLLAILISSCSLIQMNETDILLSTEAKAVPSLTPFQPLVYKVYWSPAVPEEWIQQNADFQTTQNPDEAALSLSITKVNTEEKVYGAINRIFAIGVPFPTIADEISLSTINAIWEGNALADSEYSRLFITESTKRTFVELWGDPNKNSIYVVSKEELVTEVWKFKDALALIPFEDIEPKLKILRVDGISPLDRPMDIKNYMLSVTYSLTSKETIDTVVHNYINQILSTIPVTNRDESKMTVIVMTGTTAITRVTTRKIENYGYDYPVALVKDWFLSADLRHVSNEVSFGENCPDLSPVTMRFCSKVDQIKVLENLGVNIVESTGNHLNDYGTENFAKTLEMYRERGWLVFGGGVNQAVAQAPIRVEKHGNKIAFIGCNPVGFTSAWATADAPGAAECNLEYYNQQISQLKSEGYIVIATFQFQEIDAYMYDEFYRTDFKIAAQSGADIVQGSQAHIPMGFDFVGNSLIHYGLGNFIFDQMEPENIREFIDRHIIYDGKYINTELLTAKLVDWSRPTPMTEGERNELLNDIFKASKLR
;
A
#
# COMPACT_ATOMS: atom_id res chain seq x y z
N MET A 1 112.83 -8.09 -16.49
CA MET A 1 112.02 -8.26 -17.72
C MET A 1 111.23 -6.97 -17.88
N LEU A 2 111.76 -6.02 -18.68
CA LEU A 2 111.36 -5.74 -20.07
C LEU A 2 109.95 -5.09 -20.12
N LEU A 3 109.70 -3.93 -20.75
CA LEU A 3 110.52 -3.05 -21.59
C LEU A 3 109.75 -1.71 -21.77
N ALA A 4 110.45 -0.58 -21.59
CA ALA A 4 110.42 0.75 -22.23
C ALA A 4 109.13 1.29 -22.92
N ILE A 5 108.83 2.60 -22.93
CA ILE A 5 109.50 3.62 -23.79
C ILE A 5 109.03 5.08 -23.46
N LEU A 6 110.04 5.97 -23.33
CA LEU A 6 110.19 7.41 -23.70
C LEU A 6 109.09 8.49 -23.45
N ILE A 7 109.35 9.80 -23.30
CA ILE A 7 110.37 10.73 -22.71
C ILE A 7 109.89 12.16 -23.10
N SER A 8 110.02 13.15 -22.19
CA SER A 8 110.15 14.63 -22.40
C SER A 8 108.94 15.42 -22.98
N SER A 9 108.69 16.71 -22.71
CA SER A 9 109.28 17.76 -21.86
C SER A 9 108.43 19.05 -21.97
N CYS A 10 108.75 20.04 -21.13
CA CYS A 10 108.55 21.51 -21.27
C CYS A 10 107.41 22.19 -20.50
N SER A 11 107.75 22.54 -19.24
CA SER A 11 107.86 23.89 -18.66
C SER A 11 106.81 25.00 -18.94
N LEU A 12 106.28 25.47 -17.79
CA LEU A 12 106.06 26.87 -17.34
C LEU A 12 105.17 27.78 -18.19
N ILE A 13 104.13 28.31 -17.55
CA ILE A 13 103.80 29.75 -17.46
C ILE A 13 102.79 29.93 -16.31
N GLN A 14 103.13 30.74 -15.32
CA GLN A 14 102.17 31.35 -14.40
C GLN A 14 101.54 32.55 -15.12
N MET A 15 100.21 32.62 -15.13
CA MET A 15 99.49 33.85 -15.43
C MET A 15 98.41 34.09 -14.38
N ASN A 16 98.41 35.32 -13.85
CA ASN A 16 97.40 35.89 -12.97
C ASN A 16 96.03 35.91 -13.66
N GLU A 17 95.01 35.41 -12.98
CA GLU A 17 93.61 35.64 -13.35
C GLU A 17 93.06 36.86 -12.58
N THR A 18 92.72 37.86 -13.37
CA THR A 18 91.74 38.93 -13.11
C THR A 18 90.36 38.36 -12.80
N ASP A 19 89.72 38.97 -11.79
CA ASP A 19 88.28 39.05 -11.48
C ASP A 19 87.33 38.13 -12.26
N ILE A 20 86.82 37.09 -11.58
CA ILE A 20 85.55 36.45 -11.91
C ILE A 20 84.68 36.47 -10.65
N LEU A 21 83.63 37.31 -10.70
CA LEU A 21 82.53 37.35 -9.74
C LEU A 21 81.90 35.95 -9.63
N LEU A 22 81.83 35.44 -8.39
CA LEU A 22 81.13 34.22 -8.00
C LEU A 22 79.66 34.27 -8.41
N SER A 23 79.25 33.47 -9.41
CA SER A 23 77.85 33.09 -9.58
C SER A 23 77.51 32.00 -8.58
N THR A 24 76.68 32.32 -7.59
CA THR A 24 76.08 31.34 -6.70
C THR A 24 75.11 30.46 -7.51
N GLU A 25 75.47 29.22 -7.77
CA GLU A 25 74.52 28.21 -8.23
C GLU A 25 73.45 28.00 -7.15
N ALA A 26 72.26 28.53 -7.40
CA ALA A 26 71.08 28.21 -6.61
C ALA A 26 70.72 26.74 -6.86
N LYS A 27 70.98 25.87 -5.89
CA LYS A 27 70.40 24.52 -5.84
C LYS A 27 68.88 24.67 -5.82
N ALA A 28 68.22 24.28 -6.91
CA ALA A 28 66.78 24.14 -6.94
C ALA A 28 66.35 23.13 -5.87
N VAL A 29 65.69 23.63 -4.82
CA VAL A 29 64.99 22.79 -3.85
C VAL A 29 63.78 22.21 -4.58
N PRO A 30 63.53 20.88 -4.54
CA PRO A 30 62.31 20.32 -5.08
C PRO A 30 61.13 20.94 -4.32
N SER A 31 60.35 21.78 -5.01
CA SER A 31 59.06 22.21 -4.52
C SER A 31 58.17 20.98 -4.45
N LEU A 32 57.86 20.50 -3.25
CA LEU A 32 56.76 19.55 -3.05
C LEU A 32 55.49 20.24 -3.56
N THR A 33 54.99 19.81 -4.71
CA THR A 33 53.65 20.19 -5.17
C THR A 33 52.69 19.86 -4.03
N PRO A 34 51.88 20.82 -3.54
CA PRO A 34 50.91 20.53 -2.48
C PRO A 34 50.07 19.34 -2.93
N PHE A 35 49.94 18.31 -2.07
CA PHE A 35 49.00 17.23 -2.30
C PHE A 35 47.61 17.87 -2.38
N GLN A 36 47.09 18.02 -3.59
CA GLN A 36 45.68 18.29 -3.80
C GLN A 36 45.01 16.92 -3.78
N PRO A 37 44.19 16.60 -2.76
CA PRO A 37 43.40 15.37 -2.81
C PRO A 37 42.61 15.39 -4.12
N LEU A 38 42.68 14.31 -4.90
CA LEU A 38 41.79 14.15 -6.06
C LEU A 38 40.37 14.25 -5.53
N VAL A 39 39.64 15.27 -5.95
CA VAL A 39 38.22 15.39 -5.62
C VAL A 39 37.43 14.73 -6.73
N TYR A 40 36.88 13.55 -6.43
CA TYR A 40 36.06 12.80 -7.36
C TYR A 40 34.71 13.48 -7.54
N LYS A 41 34.29 13.66 -8.80
CA LYS A 41 32.96 14.17 -9.13
C LYS A 41 31.97 13.02 -9.31
N VAL A 42 30.73 13.25 -8.91
CA VAL A 42 29.60 12.33 -9.13
C VAL A 42 28.70 12.89 -10.22
N TYR A 43 28.32 12.06 -11.18
CA TYR A 43 27.29 12.39 -12.16
C TYR A 43 25.96 11.78 -11.72
N TRP A 44 24.93 12.62 -11.68
CA TRP A 44 23.55 12.21 -11.46
C TRP A 44 22.81 12.39 -12.78
N SER A 45 22.29 11.31 -13.37
CA SER A 45 21.47 11.42 -14.58
C SER A 45 20.26 12.33 -14.31
N PRO A 46 19.74 13.08 -15.31
CA PRO A 46 18.51 13.85 -15.15
C PRO A 46 17.31 13.03 -14.63
N ALA A 47 17.28 11.72 -14.88
CA ALA A 47 16.26 10.80 -14.36
C ALA A 47 16.39 10.50 -12.86
N VAL A 48 17.53 10.80 -12.23
CA VAL A 48 17.74 10.58 -10.80
C VAL A 48 16.79 11.49 -10.01
N PRO A 49 16.04 10.95 -9.04
CA PRO A 49 15.13 11.73 -8.20
C PRO A 49 15.88 12.82 -7.44
N GLU A 50 15.30 14.02 -7.41
CA GLU A 50 15.95 15.19 -6.81
C GLU A 50 16.19 15.03 -5.30
N GLU A 51 15.30 14.31 -4.62
CA GLU A 51 15.43 13.90 -3.22
C GLU A 51 16.74 13.13 -2.95
N TRP A 52 17.15 12.23 -3.85
CA TRP A 52 18.39 11.46 -3.69
C TRP A 52 19.61 12.34 -3.92
N ILE A 53 19.53 13.32 -4.84
CA ILE A 53 20.59 14.30 -5.07
C ILE A 53 20.74 15.21 -3.84
N GLN A 54 19.63 15.67 -3.26
CA GLN A 54 19.63 16.52 -2.06
C GLN A 54 20.20 15.79 -0.83
N GLN A 55 19.88 14.50 -0.64
CA GLN A 55 20.46 13.66 0.41
C GLN A 55 21.98 13.44 0.25
N ASN A 56 22.51 13.71 -0.94
CA ASN A 56 23.90 13.54 -1.31
C ASN A 56 24.51 14.88 -1.80
N ALA A 57 24.06 16.01 -1.25
CA ALA A 57 24.49 17.34 -1.66
C ALA A 57 25.96 17.66 -1.35
N ASP A 58 26.60 16.88 -0.46
CA ASP A 58 28.00 17.07 -0.06
C ASP A 58 29.00 16.65 -1.15
N PHE A 59 28.56 15.89 -2.15
CA PHE A 59 29.41 15.46 -3.26
C PHE A 59 29.62 16.58 -4.29
N GLN A 60 30.85 16.72 -4.78
CA GLN A 60 31.06 17.52 -5.99
C GLN A 60 30.40 16.84 -7.18
N THR A 61 29.62 17.59 -7.95
CA THR A 61 28.86 17.05 -9.08
C THR A 61 29.40 17.52 -10.42
N THR A 62 29.12 16.76 -11.47
CA THR A 62 29.36 17.14 -12.86
C THR A 62 28.12 16.89 -13.71
N GLN A 63 27.93 17.69 -14.76
CA GLN A 63 26.90 17.46 -15.79
C GLN A 63 27.43 16.60 -16.95
N ASN A 64 28.73 16.33 -16.98
CA ASN A 64 29.38 15.52 -17.99
C ASN A 64 29.72 14.13 -17.40
N PRO A 65 29.07 13.03 -17.84
CA PRO A 65 29.33 11.69 -17.31
C PRO A 65 30.75 11.18 -17.59
N ASP A 66 31.48 11.77 -18.54
CA ASP A 66 32.88 11.42 -18.82
C ASP A 66 33.87 12.05 -17.82
N GLU A 67 33.46 13.06 -17.08
CA GLU A 67 34.26 13.67 -16.01
C GLU A 67 33.99 13.04 -14.63
N ALA A 68 33.09 12.06 -14.57
CA ALA A 68 32.57 11.51 -13.33
C ALA A 68 33.34 10.24 -12.92
N ALA A 69 33.72 10.17 -11.65
CA ALA A 69 34.27 8.96 -11.07
C ALA A 69 33.17 7.95 -10.74
N LEU A 70 31.99 8.45 -10.39
CA LEU A 70 30.78 7.69 -10.11
C LEU A 70 29.63 8.27 -10.91
N SER A 71 28.82 7.40 -11.49
CA SER A 71 27.60 7.77 -12.20
C SER A 71 26.43 7.01 -11.61
N LEU A 72 25.37 7.73 -11.23
CA LEU A 72 24.07 7.12 -10.95
C LEU A 72 23.14 7.42 -12.13
N SER A 73 22.74 6.39 -12.86
CA SER A 73 21.88 6.49 -14.04
C SER A 73 20.94 5.30 -14.14
N ILE A 74 19.93 5.40 -15.00
CA ILE A 74 19.10 4.24 -15.33
C ILE A 74 19.98 3.19 -16.00
N THR A 75 19.84 1.94 -15.54
CA THR A 75 20.61 0.81 -16.04
C THR A 75 20.30 0.56 -17.51
N LYS A 76 21.28 0.77 -18.39
CA LYS A 76 21.20 0.40 -19.81
C LYS A 76 21.90 -0.93 -20.01
N VAL A 77 21.30 -1.82 -20.81
CA VAL A 77 21.91 -3.10 -21.17
C VAL A 77 23.17 -2.80 -22.00
N ASN A 78 24.34 -3.25 -21.54
CA ASN A 78 25.69 -3.03 -22.10
C ASN A 78 26.45 -1.77 -21.64
N THR A 79 26.80 -1.67 -20.36
CA THR A 79 27.87 -0.77 -19.92
C THR A 79 29.18 -1.55 -19.77
N GLU A 80 30.29 -1.01 -20.30
CA GLU A 80 31.66 -1.49 -19.98
C GLU A 80 32.04 -1.17 -18.52
N GLU A 81 31.19 -0.42 -17.82
CA GLU A 81 31.38 0.08 -16.47
C GLU A 81 31.00 -0.96 -15.42
N LYS A 82 31.75 -0.97 -14.31
CA LYS A 82 31.45 -1.86 -13.18
C LYS A 82 30.28 -1.29 -12.37
N VAL A 83 29.28 -2.12 -12.09
CA VAL A 83 28.14 -1.81 -11.22
C VAL A 83 28.50 -2.10 -9.76
N TYR A 84 28.24 -1.13 -8.87
CA TYR A 84 28.52 -1.22 -7.43
C TYR A 84 27.27 -1.37 -6.57
N GLY A 85 26.14 -0.90 -7.07
CA GLY A 85 24.85 -1.03 -6.42
C GLY A 85 23.73 -0.73 -7.41
N ALA A 86 22.56 -1.28 -7.13
CA ALA A 86 21.36 -1.09 -7.92
C ALA A 86 20.20 -0.75 -7.00
N ILE A 87 19.41 0.24 -7.41
CA ILE A 87 18.21 0.71 -6.71
C ILE A 87 17.03 0.47 -7.63
N ASN A 88 16.02 -0.24 -7.15
CA ASN A 88 14.80 -0.51 -7.92
C ASN A 88 13.69 0.43 -7.48
N ARG A 89 13.21 1.28 -8.39
CA ARG A 89 12.06 2.14 -8.15
C ARG A 89 10.86 1.62 -8.92
N ILE A 90 9.81 1.25 -8.21
CA ILE A 90 8.55 0.77 -8.76
C ILE A 90 7.61 1.96 -8.97
N PHE A 91 7.07 2.09 -10.17
CA PHE A 91 6.01 3.04 -10.49
C PHE A 91 4.67 2.31 -10.62
N ALA A 92 3.57 3.03 -10.52
CA ALA A 92 2.22 2.50 -10.60
C ALA A 92 1.35 3.36 -11.51
N ILE A 93 0.30 2.75 -12.08
CA ILE A 93 -0.75 3.47 -12.80
C ILE A 93 -1.95 3.64 -11.88
N GLY A 94 -2.22 4.88 -11.50
CA GLY A 94 -3.40 5.27 -10.74
C GLY A 94 -4.50 5.83 -11.64
N VAL A 95 -5.75 5.54 -11.29
CA VAL A 95 -6.96 6.14 -11.84
C VAL A 95 -7.85 6.62 -10.70
N PRO A 96 -8.86 7.50 -10.93
CA PRO A 96 -9.82 7.82 -9.88
C PRO A 96 -10.43 6.54 -9.28
N PHE A 97 -10.57 6.48 -7.96
CA PHE A 97 -11.10 5.31 -7.25
C PHE A 97 -12.38 4.69 -7.88
N PRO A 98 -13.41 5.47 -8.30
CA PRO A 98 -14.63 4.93 -8.89
C PRO A 98 -14.47 4.62 -10.39
N THR A 99 -13.42 3.84 -10.72
CA THR A 99 -13.11 3.31 -12.05
C THR A 99 -13.31 1.80 -12.06
N ILE A 100 -13.95 1.29 -13.11
CA ILE A 100 -14.36 -0.12 -13.20
C ILE A 100 -13.19 -1.02 -13.60
N ALA A 101 -12.43 -0.61 -14.62
CA ALA A 101 -11.27 -1.35 -15.12
C ALA A 101 -10.28 -1.66 -13.98
N ASP A 102 -9.76 -2.89 -13.95
CA ASP A 102 -8.74 -3.34 -13.00
C ASP A 102 -7.35 -3.41 -13.62
N GLU A 103 -7.26 -3.34 -14.95
CA GLU A 103 -6.03 -3.58 -15.69
C GLU A 103 -5.87 -2.63 -16.87
N ILE A 104 -4.62 -2.46 -17.26
CA ILE A 104 -4.20 -1.73 -18.46
C ILE A 104 -2.96 -2.42 -19.04
N SER A 105 -2.80 -2.36 -20.35
CA SER A 105 -1.58 -2.86 -20.98
C SER A 105 -0.47 -1.81 -21.01
N LEU A 106 0.79 -2.23 -20.92
CA LEU A 106 1.92 -1.30 -21.15
C LEU A 106 1.83 -0.66 -22.54
N SER A 107 1.37 -1.40 -23.54
CA SER A 107 1.21 -0.89 -24.90
C SER A 107 0.26 0.31 -24.98
N THR A 108 -0.81 0.31 -24.17
CA THR A 108 -1.74 1.44 -24.05
C THR A 108 -1.05 2.65 -23.43
N ILE A 109 -0.27 2.45 -22.36
CA ILE A 109 0.48 3.53 -21.69
C ILE A 109 1.49 4.16 -22.66
N ASN A 110 2.25 3.34 -23.38
CA ASN A 110 3.22 3.81 -24.38
C ASN A 110 2.54 4.54 -25.54
N ALA A 111 1.38 4.05 -26.01
CA ALA A 111 0.61 4.75 -27.04
C ALA A 111 0.16 6.14 -26.57
N ILE A 112 -0.26 6.30 -25.31
CA ILE A 112 -0.57 7.61 -24.72
C ILE A 112 0.70 8.48 -24.67
N TRP A 113 1.83 7.93 -24.22
CA TRP A 113 3.12 8.64 -24.17
C TRP A 113 3.54 9.20 -25.53
N GLU A 114 3.41 8.40 -26.59
CA GLU A 114 3.76 8.79 -27.97
C GLU A 114 2.70 9.68 -28.63
N GLY A 115 1.50 9.79 -28.04
CA GLY A 115 0.35 10.48 -28.64
C GLY A 115 -0.31 9.69 -29.77
N ASN A 116 -0.11 8.38 -29.78
CA ASN A 116 -0.70 7.40 -30.69
C ASN A 116 -1.91 6.68 -30.05
N ALA A 117 -2.46 7.21 -28.95
CA ALA A 117 -3.64 6.63 -28.30
C ALA A 117 -4.76 6.43 -29.33
N LEU A 118 -5.25 5.20 -29.40
CA LEU A 118 -6.31 4.83 -30.35
C LEU A 118 -7.55 5.68 -30.09
N ALA A 119 -8.29 6.02 -31.16
CA ALA A 119 -9.52 6.82 -31.04
C ALA A 119 -10.58 6.18 -30.11
N ASP A 120 -10.52 4.86 -29.93
CA ASP A 120 -11.40 4.07 -29.06
C ASP A 120 -10.76 3.72 -27.70
N SER A 121 -9.61 4.30 -27.35
CA SER A 121 -8.97 4.06 -26.05
C SER A 121 -9.77 4.70 -24.93
N GLU A 122 -9.98 3.96 -23.84
CA GLU A 122 -10.63 4.46 -22.61
C GLU A 122 -9.85 5.61 -21.96
N TYR A 123 -8.54 5.71 -22.24
CA TYR A 123 -7.63 6.67 -21.63
C TYR A 123 -6.87 7.47 -22.68
N SER A 124 -6.75 8.78 -22.47
CA SER A 124 -6.06 9.68 -23.41
C SER A 124 -5.11 10.67 -22.73
N ARG A 125 -5.17 10.78 -21.39
CA ARG A 125 -4.38 11.73 -20.59
C ARG A 125 -3.53 10.98 -19.58
N LEU A 126 -2.26 11.33 -19.47
CA LEU A 126 -1.36 10.81 -18.46
C LEU A 126 -0.77 11.97 -17.65
N PHE A 127 -1.12 12.01 -16.37
CA PHE A 127 -0.63 12.97 -15.39
C PHE A 127 0.61 12.43 -14.69
N ILE A 128 1.65 13.25 -14.61
CA ILE A 128 2.93 12.90 -13.99
C ILE A 128 3.55 14.10 -13.29
N THR A 129 4.48 13.85 -12.36
CA THR A 129 5.35 14.90 -11.83
C THR A 129 6.53 15.15 -12.77
N GLU A 130 7.22 16.29 -12.63
CA GLU A 130 8.42 16.57 -13.44
C GLU A 130 9.53 15.54 -13.16
N SER A 131 9.66 15.04 -11.92
CA SER A 131 10.63 13.99 -11.59
C SER A 131 10.31 12.67 -12.31
N THR A 132 9.04 12.25 -12.32
CA THR A 132 8.61 11.06 -13.06
C THR A 132 8.82 11.25 -14.56
N LYS A 133 8.50 12.42 -15.10
CA LYS A 133 8.75 12.75 -16.51
C LYS A 133 10.20 12.58 -16.89
N ARG A 134 11.15 13.14 -16.12
CA ARG A 134 12.59 12.98 -16.39
C ARG A 134 13.01 11.51 -16.44
N THR A 135 12.44 10.67 -15.58
CA THR A 135 12.69 9.21 -15.57
C THR A 135 12.24 8.56 -16.87
N PHE A 136 10.98 8.78 -17.26
CA PHE A 136 10.41 8.12 -18.43
C PHE A 136 10.84 8.75 -19.77
N VAL A 137 11.30 10.00 -19.79
CA VAL A 137 11.99 10.57 -20.96
C VAL A 137 13.29 9.82 -21.26
N GLU A 138 14.06 9.44 -20.23
CA GLU A 138 15.27 8.65 -20.44
C GLU A 138 14.99 7.22 -20.93
N LEU A 139 13.83 6.65 -20.56
CA LEU A 139 13.41 5.29 -20.96
C LEU A 139 12.71 5.24 -22.32
N TRP A 140 11.79 6.16 -22.59
CA TRP A 140 10.85 6.12 -23.71
C TRP A 140 11.04 7.27 -24.70
N GLY A 141 11.93 8.22 -24.41
CA GLY A 141 12.13 9.43 -25.22
C GLY A 141 11.10 10.52 -24.93
N ASP A 142 11.15 11.60 -25.71
CA ASP A 142 10.30 12.77 -25.50
C ASP A 142 8.80 12.43 -25.64
N PRO A 143 7.95 12.82 -24.67
CA PRO A 143 6.53 12.57 -24.73
C PRO A 143 5.80 13.49 -25.70
N ASN A 144 4.61 13.06 -26.12
CA ASN A 144 3.65 13.92 -26.80
C ASN A 144 3.08 14.98 -25.84
N LYS A 145 3.16 16.25 -26.27
CA LYS A 145 2.76 17.40 -25.45
C LYS A 145 1.25 17.53 -25.24
N ASN A 146 0.43 16.80 -26.00
CA ASN A 146 -1.03 16.88 -25.93
C ASN A 146 -1.65 15.79 -25.05
N SER A 147 -0.90 14.76 -24.68
CA SER A 147 -1.36 13.65 -23.84
C SER A 147 -0.69 13.59 -22.48
N ILE A 148 0.50 14.19 -22.33
CA ILE A 148 1.24 14.22 -21.06
C ILE A 148 1.06 15.56 -20.34
N TYR A 149 0.56 15.49 -19.11
CA TYR A 149 0.28 16.64 -18.27
C TYR A 149 1.19 16.61 -17.04
N VAL A 150 2.12 17.57 -16.98
CA VAL A 150 3.00 17.71 -15.82
C VAL A 150 2.32 18.56 -14.76
N VAL A 151 2.22 18.03 -13.55
CA VAL A 151 1.57 18.66 -12.40
C VAL A 151 2.43 18.53 -11.16
N SER A 152 2.16 19.35 -10.14
CA SER A 152 2.78 19.17 -8.83
C SER A 152 2.29 17.87 -8.18
N LYS A 153 3.04 17.37 -7.20
CA LYS A 153 2.66 16.16 -6.46
C LYS A 153 1.33 16.36 -5.73
N GLU A 154 1.14 17.54 -5.17
CA GLU A 154 -0.03 17.95 -4.38
C GLU A 154 -1.29 18.07 -5.24
N GLU A 155 -1.15 18.46 -6.51
CA GLU A 155 -2.26 18.62 -7.44
C GLU A 155 -2.61 17.33 -8.18
N LEU A 156 -1.69 16.37 -8.27
CA LEU A 156 -1.80 15.20 -9.15
C LEU A 156 -3.11 14.42 -8.98
N VAL A 157 -3.46 14.04 -7.76
CA VAL A 157 -4.71 13.31 -7.49
C VAL A 157 -5.92 14.17 -7.85
N THR A 158 -5.90 15.46 -7.50
CA THR A 158 -7.02 16.37 -7.79
C THR A 158 -7.22 16.56 -9.30
N GLU A 159 -6.15 16.67 -10.08
CA GLU A 159 -6.23 16.81 -11.54
C GLU A 159 -6.72 15.54 -12.21
N VAL A 160 -6.22 14.37 -11.80
CA VAL A 160 -6.68 13.07 -12.32
C VAL A 160 -8.18 12.87 -12.10
N TRP A 161 -8.71 13.28 -10.95
CA TRP A 161 -10.14 13.17 -10.64
C TRP A 161 -11.07 14.05 -11.48
N LYS A 162 -10.55 15.04 -12.23
CA LYS A 162 -11.36 15.90 -13.12
C LYS A 162 -11.75 15.20 -14.41
N PHE A 163 -11.07 14.13 -14.80
CA PHE A 163 -11.19 13.51 -16.11
C PHE A 163 -11.40 11.99 -15.95
N LYS A 164 -12.34 11.43 -16.73
CA LYS A 164 -12.62 9.98 -16.69
C LYS A 164 -11.60 9.14 -17.45
N ASP A 165 -10.93 9.75 -18.41
CA ASP A 165 -9.94 9.14 -19.32
C ASP A 165 -8.50 9.52 -18.91
N ALA A 166 -8.30 9.85 -17.63
CA ALA A 166 -7.01 10.20 -17.06
C ALA A 166 -6.37 9.05 -16.29
N LEU A 167 -5.07 8.89 -16.53
CA LEU A 167 -4.16 8.05 -15.78
C LEU A 167 -3.19 8.93 -14.99
N ALA A 168 -2.65 8.39 -13.90
CA ALA A 168 -1.53 8.94 -13.19
C ALA A 168 -0.39 7.92 -13.19
N LEU A 169 0.81 8.32 -13.63
CA LEU A 169 2.01 7.49 -13.47
C LEU A 169 2.81 8.04 -12.29
N ILE A 170 2.82 7.28 -11.19
CA ILE A 170 3.33 7.72 -9.89
C ILE A 170 4.34 6.73 -9.31
N PRO A 171 5.35 7.19 -8.55
CA PRO A 171 6.15 6.29 -7.71
C PRO A 171 5.27 5.54 -6.69
N PHE A 172 5.65 4.32 -6.32
CA PHE A 172 4.90 3.48 -5.37
C PHE A 172 4.62 4.18 -4.01
N GLU A 173 5.60 4.93 -3.50
CA GLU A 173 5.54 5.68 -2.25
C GLU A 173 4.56 6.88 -2.29
N ASP A 174 4.08 7.22 -3.48
CA ASP A 174 3.13 8.31 -3.74
C ASP A 174 1.70 7.80 -3.98
N ILE A 175 1.45 6.50 -3.82
CA ILE A 175 0.11 5.93 -3.90
C ILE A 175 -0.75 6.48 -2.75
N GLU A 176 -1.94 6.98 -3.09
CA GLU A 176 -2.91 7.52 -2.14
C GLU A 176 -4.27 6.79 -2.24
N PRO A 177 -5.05 6.71 -1.14
CA PRO A 177 -6.32 5.97 -1.10
C PRO A 177 -7.37 6.39 -2.13
N LYS A 178 -7.32 7.65 -2.59
CA LYS A 178 -8.24 8.19 -3.60
C LYS A 178 -7.96 7.68 -5.01
N LEU A 179 -6.88 6.95 -5.21
CA LEU A 179 -6.57 6.30 -6.48
C LEU A 179 -6.89 4.82 -6.40
N LYS A 180 -7.45 4.27 -7.47
CA LYS A 180 -7.37 2.84 -7.74
C LYS A 180 -6.10 2.58 -8.52
N ILE A 181 -5.34 1.57 -8.15
CA ILE A 181 -4.14 1.17 -8.88
C ILE A 181 -4.48 0.04 -9.85
N LEU A 182 -4.20 0.27 -11.14
CA LEU A 182 -4.41 -0.72 -12.18
C LEU A 182 -3.25 -1.73 -12.22
N ARG A 183 -3.60 -2.98 -12.49
CA ARG A 183 -2.63 -4.00 -12.91
C ARG A 183 -2.07 -3.61 -14.28
N VAL A 184 -0.75 -3.69 -14.42
CA VAL A 184 -0.10 -3.49 -15.73
C VAL A 184 0.31 -4.85 -16.25
N ASP A 185 -0.29 -5.26 -17.37
CA ASP A 185 -0.09 -6.58 -17.97
C ASP A 185 -0.29 -7.73 -16.94
N GLY A 186 -1.32 -7.60 -16.10
CA GLY A 186 -1.71 -8.59 -15.08
C GLY A 186 -0.99 -8.46 -13.72
N ILE A 187 0.06 -7.64 -13.61
CA ILE A 187 0.86 -7.52 -12.39
C ILE A 187 0.46 -6.27 -11.60
N SER A 188 0.14 -6.43 -10.31
CA SER A 188 -0.15 -5.30 -9.41
C SER A 188 1.07 -4.97 -8.55
N PRO A 189 1.43 -3.68 -8.39
CA PRO A 189 2.41 -3.28 -7.38
C PRO A 189 1.89 -3.45 -5.94
N LEU A 190 0.61 -3.73 -5.74
CA LEU A 190 0.00 -4.00 -4.42
C LEU A 190 0.01 -5.49 -4.02
N ASP A 191 0.50 -6.38 -4.90
CA ASP A 191 0.58 -7.83 -4.63
C ASP A 191 1.80 -8.16 -3.77
N ARG A 192 1.67 -9.11 -2.84
CA ARG A 192 2.80 -9.59 -2.05
C ARG A 192 2.83 -11.14 -2.04
N PRO A 193 3.81 -11.79 -2.68
CA PRO A 193 4.94 -11.21 -3.41
C PRO A 193 4.55 -10.63 -4.79
N MET A 194 5.29 -9.62 -5.25
CA MET A 194 5.16 -9.04 -6.60
C MET A 194 6.15 -9.66 -7.58
N ASP A 195 5.70 -9.91 -8.81
CA ASP A 195 6.58 -10.29 -9.92
C ASP A 195 7.33 -9.07 -10.50
N ILE A 196 8.30 -8.55 -9.74
CA ILE A 196 9.09 -7.36 -10.11
C ILE A 196 9.82 -7.57 -11.44
N LYS A 197 10.28 -8.80 -11.72
CA LYS A 197 11.07 -9.12 -12.91
C LYS A 197 10.29 -8.86 -14.21
N ASN A 198 8.99 -9.16 -14.19
CA ASN A 198 8.13 -9.00 -15.35
C ASN A 198 7.33 -7.69 -15.32
N TYR A 199 7.48 -6.87 -14.27
CA TYR A 199 6.79 -5.59 -14.17
C TYR A 199 7.53 -4.47 -14.89
N MET A 200 7.01 -4.05 -16.04
CA MET A 200 7.69 -3.14 -16.97
C MET A 200 7.74 -1.66 -16.52
N LEU A 201 7.07 -1.32 -15.41
CA LEU A 201 7.21 -0.02 -14.74
C LEU A 201 8.17 -0.07 -13.53
N SER A 202 8.99 -1.11 -13.44
CA SER A 202 10.14 -1.18 -12.54
C SER A 202 11.38 -0.54 -13.19
N VAL A 203 11.94 0.49 -12.57
CA VAL A 203 13.11 1.22 -13.07
C VAL A 203 14.31 0.96 -12.18
N THR A 204 15.37 0.37 -12.74
CA THR A 204 16.62 0.12 -12.01
C THR A 204 17.63 1.23 -12.27
N TYR A 205 18.03 1.94 -11.21
CA TYR A 205 19.15 2.88 -11.24
C TYR A 205 20.42 2.16 -10.77
N SER A 206 21.51 2.23 -11.54
CA SER A 206 22.78 1.61 -11.20
C SER A 206 23.83 2.67 -10.86
N LEU A 207 24.54 2.45 -9.76
CA LEU A 207 25.75 3.20 -9.43
C LEU A 207 26.94 2.53 -10.11
N THR A 208 27.55 3.21 -11.07
CA THR A 208 28.66 2.70 -11.87
C THR A 208 29.93 3.53 -11.69
N SER A 209 31.08 2.94 -12.02
CA SER A 209 32.36 3.65 -12.11
C SER A 209 33.15 3.17 -13.33
N LYS A 210 33.81 4.13 -13.99
CA LYS A 210 34.83 3.91 -15.02
C LYS A 210 36.24 3.77 -14.42
N GLU A 211 36.42 4.22 -13.18
CA GLU A 211 37.72 4.32 -12.52
C GLU A 211 38.07 3.02 -11.77
N THR A 212 39.39 2.76 -11.64
CA THR A 212 39.88 1.77 -10.67
C THR A 212 39.54 2.23 -9.26
N ILE A 213 38.88 1.37 -8.49
CA ILE A 213 38.40 1.69 -7.13
C ILE A 213 39.60 1.93 -6.21
N ASP A 214 39.75 3.16 -5.74
CA ASP A 214 40.58 3.46 -4.59
C ASP A 214 39.72 3.56 -3.32
N THR A 215 40.36 3.75 -2.17
CA THR A 215 39.68 3.84 -0.88
C THR A 215 38.67 5.00 -0.81
N VAL A 216 38.91 6.10 -1.54
CA VAL A 216 38.04 7.28 -1.53
C VAL A 216 36.77 7.00 -2.32
N VAL A 217 36.89 6.47 -3.55
CA VAL A 217 35.75 6.06 -4.38
C VAL A 217 34.93 4.98 -3.68
N HIS A 218 35.58 4.04 -2.98
CA HIS A 218 34.88 3.03 -2.19
C HIS A 218 34.05 3.63 -1.06
N ASN A 219 34.59 4.62 -0.34
CA ASN A 219 33.84 5.32 0.71
C ASN A 219 32.65 6.10 0.14
N TYR A 220 32.81 6.71 -1.04
CA TYR A 220 31.73 7.43 -1.73
C TYR A 220 30.60 6.48 -2.12
N ILE A 221 30.94 5.31 -2.68
CA ILE A 221 29.98 4.25 -2.99
C ILE A 221 29.18 3.87 -1.74
N ASN A 222 29.86 3.56 -0.64
CA ASN A 222 29.20 3.15 0.60
C ASN A 222 28.30 4.26 1.17
N GLN A 223 28.72 5.52 1.10
CA GLN A 223 27.91 6.66 1.53
C GLN A 223 26.65 6.80 0.69
N ILE A 224 26.76 6.82 -0.65
CA ILE A 224 25.61 6.94 -1.56
C ILE A 224 24.63 5.77 -1.39
N LEU A 225 25.13 4.54 -1.32
CA LEU A 225 24.28 3.35 -1.16
C LEU A 225 23.65 3.25 0.24
N SER A 226 24.17 3.97 1.23
CA SER A 226 23.59 4.03 2.58
C SER A 226 22.50 5.10 2.73
N THR A 227 22.49 6.12 1.87
CA THR A 227 21.51 7.22 1.92
C THR A 227 20.29 6.94 1.05
N ILE A 228 20.45 6.23 -0.06
CA ILE A 228 19.36 5.91 -0.99
C ILE A 228 18.79 4.53 -0.67
N PRO A 229 17.47 4.37 -0.47
CA PRO A 229 16.88 3.06 -0.24
C PRO A 229 17.04 2.17 -1.47
N VAL A 230 17.35 0.88 -1.25
CA VAL A 230 17.50 -0.11 -2.34
C VAL A 230 16.22 -0.33 -3.15
N THR A 231 15.06 -0.02 -2.56
CA THR A 231 13.76 -0.01 -3.21
C THR A 231 12.84 1.02 -2.58
N ASN A 232 11.94 1.62 -3.36
CA ASN A 232 10.82 2.41 -2.81
C ASN A 232 9.63 1.55 -2.34
N ARG A 233 9.68 0.24 -2.64
CA ARG A 233 8.64 -0.74 -2.35
C ARG A 233 9.26 -1.95 -1.64
N ASP A 234 9.24 -1.92 -0.31
CA ASP A 234 9.72 -2.98 0.57
C ASP A 234 8.54 -3.80 1.13
N GLU A 235 8.37 -5.02 0.64
CA GLU A 235 7.26 -5.90 1.03
C GLU A 235 7.21 -6.21 2.54
N SER A 236 8.34 -6.08 3.25
CA SER A 236 8.41 -6.29 4.69
C SER A 236 7.75 -5.16 5.50
N LYS A 237 7.40 -4.05 4.86
CA LYS A 237 6.66 -2.92 5.44
C LYS A 237 5.17 -2.91 5.08
N MET A 238 4.73 -3.83 4.23
CA MET A 238 3.35 -3.89 3.73
C MET A 238 2.49 -4.77 4.64
N THR A 239 1.36 -4.24 5.10
CA THR A 239 0.30 -5.03 5.77
C THR A 239 -0.94 -5.07 4.89
N VAL A 240 -1.47 -6.27 4.70
CA VAL A 240 -2.72 -6.49 3.95
C VAL A 240 -3.83 -6.87 4.92
N ILE A 241 -4.96 -6.17 4.82
CA ILE A 241 -6.17 -6.42 5.61
C ILE A 241 -7.28 -6.79 4.66
N VAL A 242 -8.02 -7.86 4.96
CA VAL A 242 -9.27 -8.20 4.26
C VAL A 242 -10.42 -8.03 5.24
N MET A 243 -11.44 -7.28 4.84
CA MET A 243 -12.65 -7.02 5.63
C MET A 243 -13.91 -7.43 4.87
N THR A 244 -14.88 -7.96 5.60
CA THR A 244 -16.17 -8.43 5.09
C THR A 244 -17.31 -7.63 5.71
N GLY A 245 -18.47 -7.71 5.07
CA GLY A 245 -19.74 -7.37 5.71
C GLY A 245 -20.24 -8.47 6.63
N THR A 246 -21.56 -8.52 6.81
CA THR A 246 -22.23 -9.36 7.81
C THR A 246 -21.95 -10.84 7.62
N THR A 247 -21.57 -11.50 8.71
CA THR A 247 -21.43 -12.94 8.85
C THR A 247 -22.41 -13.44 9.91
N ALA A 248 -23.32 -14.32 9.50
CA ALA A 248 -24.30 -14.99 10.34
C ALA A 248 -24.43 -16.45 9.88
N ILE A 249 -23.62 -17.34 10.46
CA ILE A 249 -23.66 -18.77 10.15
C ILE A 249 -24.86 -19.41 10.87
N THR A 250 -26.01 -19.43 10.21
CA THR A 250 -27.28 -19.86 10.82
C THR A 250 -28.17 -20.56 9.78
N ARG A 251 -29.37 -21.00 10.18
CA ARG A 251 -30.46 -21.42 9.28
C ARG A 251 -30.00 -22.34 8.13
N VAL A 252 -30.13 -21.91 6.88
CA VAL A 252 -29.78 -22.72 5.69
C VAL A 252 -28.26 -22.92 5.61
N THR A 253 -27.44 -21.93 5.96
CA THR A 253 -25.98 -22.06 6.00
C THR A 253 -25.54 -23.20 6.92
N THR A 254 -26.16 -23.33 8.11
CA THR A 254 -25.93 -24.45 9.02
C THR A 254 -26.16 -25.80 8.33
N ARG A 255 -27.29 -25.97 7.65
CA ARG A 255 -27.60 -27.22 6.93
C ARG A 255 -26.63 -27.48 5.78
N LYS A 256 -26.11 -26.44 5.12
CA LYS A 256 -25.11 -26.58 4.06
C LYS A 256 -23.78 -27.08 4.62
N ILE A 257 -23.34 -26.55 5.76
CA ILE A 257 -22.13 -27.01 6.45
C ILE A 257 -22.26 -28.47 6.90
N GLU A 258 -23.41 -28.87 7.44
CA GLU A 258 -23.64 -30.26 7.88
C GLU A 258 -23.60 -31.27 6.73
N ASN A 259 -24.10 -30.86 5.55
CA ASN A 259 -24.15 -31.74 4.39
C ASN A 259 -22.84 -31.80 3.58
N TYR A 260 -22.08 -30.71 3.56
CA TYR A 260 -20.93 -30.55 2.65
C TYR A 260 -19.59 -30.26 3.35
N GLY A 261 -19.60 -30.06 4.66
CA GLY A 261 -18.42 -29.79 5.48
C GLY A 261 -18.10 -28.30 5.67
N TYR A 262 -17.22 -28.01 6.62
CA TYR A 262 -16.88 -26.64 7.07
C TYR A 262 -16.13 -25.79 6.03
N ASP A 263 -15.52 -26.39 5.01
CA ASP A 263 -14.84 -25.66 3.95
C ASP A 263 -15.81 -25.18 2.86
N TYR A 264 -16.98 -25.82 2.75
CA TYR A 264 -17.93 -25.57 1.66
C TYR A 264 -18.35 -24.10 1.51
N PRO A 265 -18.71 -23.36 2.58
CA PRO A 265 -19.13 -21.96 2.45
C PRO A 265 -18.02 -21.06 1.89
N VAL A 266 -16.75 -21.36 2.19
CA VAL A 266 -15.64 -20.42 2.02
C VAL A 266 -14.65 -20.81 0.92
N ALA A 267 -14.78 -22.02 0.37
CA ALA A 267 -13.81 -22.60 -0.57
C ALA A 267 -13.45 -21.70 -1.77
N LEU A 268 -14.39 -20.89 -2.27
CA LEU A 268 -14.18 -20.06 -3.46
C LEU A 268 -13.53 -18.70 -3.20
N VAL A 269 -13.53 -18.24 -1.95
CA VAL A 269 -12.98 -16.93 -1.55
C VAL A 269 -11.79 -17.06 -0.60
N LYS A 270 -11.46 -18.31 -0.22
CA LYS A 270 -10.42 -18.64 0.75
C LYS A 270 -9.07 -17.98 0.44
N ASP A 271 -8.65 -17.99 -0.82
CA ASP A 271 -7.35 -17.43 -1.23
C ASP A 271 -7.26 -15.92 -1.01
N TRP A 272 -8.38 -15.18 -1.09
CA TRP A 272 -8.41 -13.75 -0.77
C TRP A 272 -8.00 -13.51 0.69
N PHE A 273 -8.51 -14.31 1.62
CA PHE A 273 -8.17 -14.21 3.05
C PHE A 273 -6.76 -14.72 3.34
N LEU A 274 -6.38 -15.88 2.79
CA LEU A 274 -5.08 -16.48 3.10
C LEU A 274 -3.90 -15.65 2.59
N SER A 275 -4.12 -14.78 1.60
CA SER A 275 -3.15 -13.80 1.13
C SER A 275 -2.93 -12.59 2.07
N ALA A 276 -3.83 -12.39 3.04
CA ALA A 276 -3.81 -11.24 3.95
C ALA A 276 -3.17 -11.55 5.32
N ASP A 277 -2.68 -10.50 5.98
CA ASP A 277 -2.15 -10.58 7.34
C ASP A 277 -3.26 -10.54 8.39
N LEU A 278 -4.19 -9.59 8.23
CA LEU A 278 -5.33 -9.38 9.11
C LEU A 278 -6.60 -9.74 8.34
N ARG A 279 -7.37 -10.65 8.92
CA ARG A 279 -8.49 -11.34 8.28
C ARG A 279 -9.70 -11.15 9.16
N HIS A 280 -10.48 -10.16 8.78
CA HIS A 280 -11.61 -9.67 9.52
C HIS A 280 -12.91 -10.34 9.05
N VAL A 281 -13.78 -10.63 10.01
CA VAL A 281 -15.20 -10.90 9.77
C VAL A 281 -16.06 -10.09 10.72
N SER A 282 -17.17 -9.54 10.23
CA SER A 282 -18.23 -8.97 11.08
C SER A 282 -19.20 -10.07 11.47
N ASN A 283 -18.98 -10.67 12.65
CA ASN A 283 -19.79 -11.79 13.09
C ASN A 283 -20.93 -11.32 14.00
N GLU A 284 -22.15 -11.54 13.53
CA GLU A 284 -23.38 -11.03 14.14
C GLU A 284 -24.08 -12.08 15.04
N VAL A 285 -23.61 -13.32 15.05
CA VAL A 285 -24.29 -14.46 15.70
C VAL A 285 -23.39 -15.16 16.72
N SER A 286 -23.95 -15.53 17.88
CA SER A 286 -23.25 -16.33 18.89
C SER A 286 -23.23 -17.82 18.58
N PHE A 287 -22.14 -18.46 18.99
CA PHE A 287 -21.97 -19.91 18.98
C PHE A 287 -22.57 -20.55 20.25
N GLY A 288 -23.38 -21.59 20.08
CA GLY A 288 -24.07 -22.29 21.19
C GLY A 288 -24.17 -23.80 20.98
N GLU A 289 -24.17 -24.56 22.08
CA GLU A 289 -24.23 -26.04 22.04
C GLU A 289 -25.62 -26.57 21.66
N ASN A 290 -26.68 -25.85 22.06
CA ASN A 290 -28.07 -26.27 21.89
C ASN A 290 -28.82 -25.35 20.91
N CYS A 291 -28.17 -24.97 19.81
CA CYS A 291 -28.83 -24.19 18.77
C CYS A 291 -29.96 -25.02 18.13
N PRO A 292 -31.20 -24.53 18.10
CA PRO A 292 -32.30 -25.23 17.46
C PRO A 292 -32.12 -25.28 15.94
N ASP A 293 -32.80 -26.22 15.28
CA ASP A 293 -32.91 -26.18 13.82
C ASP A 293 -33.86 -25.05 13.43
N LEU A 294 -33.29 -24.00 12.81
CA LEU A 294 -34.01 -22.77 12.50
C LEU A 294 -34.66 -22.82 11.11
N SER A 295 -35.86 -22.25 11.02
CA SER A 295 -36.51 -21.96 9.74
C SER A 295 -35.77 -20.83 9.02
N PRO A 296 -35.72 -20.82 7.68
CA PRO A 296 -35.09 -19.72 6.92
C PRO A 296 -35.66 -18.33 7.22
N VAL A 297 -36.89 -18.24 7.75
CA VAL A 297 -37.57 -16.96 8.05
C VAL A 297 -37.47 -16.54 9.52
N THR A 298 -36.79 -17.32 10.37
CA THR A 298 -36.61 -16.95 11.79
C THR A 298 -35.61 -15.80 11.90
N MET A 299 -35.93 -14.78 12.71
CA MET A 299 -35.07 -13.60 13.00
C MET A 299 -34.42 -13.69 14.38
N ARG A 300 -34.13 -14.92 14.81
CA ARG A 300 -33.32 -15.23 15.98
C ARG A 300 -32.26 -16.23 15.54
N PHE A 301 -30.99 -15.91 15.75
CA PHE A 301 -29.88 -16.63 15.15
C PHE A 301 -29.00 -17.33 16.19
N CYS A 302 -28.49 -18.50 15.83
CA CYS A 302 -27.61 -19.30 16.67
C CYS A 302 -26.71 -20.15 15.77
N SER A 303 -25.39 -20.07 15.97
CA SER A 303 -24.41 -20.89 15.26
C SER A 303 -24.00 -22.10 16.10
N LYS A 304 -23.90 -23.29 15.51
CA LYS A 304 -23.43 -24.48 16.26
C LYS A 304 -21.93 -24.32 16.55
N VAL A 305 -21.48 -24.66 17.77
CA VAL A 305 -20.08 -24.44 18.24
C VAL A 305 -19.02 -24.93 17.25
N ASP A 306 -19.24 -26.09 16.61
CA ASP A 306 -18.30 -26.68 15.67
C ASP A 306 -18.19 -25.93 14.34
N GLN A 307 -19.15 -25.07 14.01
CA GLN A 307 -19.14 -24.25 12.79
C GLN A 307 -18.14 -23.09 12.85
N ILE A 308 -17.54 -22.82 14.01
CA ILE A 308 -16.38 -21.92 14.14
C ILE A 308 -15.25 -22.32 13.17
N LYS A 309 -15.18 -23.60 12.79
CA LYS A 309 -14.23 -24.14 11.81
C LYS A 309 -14.32 -23.49 10.43
N VAL A 310 -15.50 -22.94 10.06
CA VAL A 310 -15.64 -22.16 8.83
C VAL A 310 -14.76 -20.91 8.88
N LEU A 311 -14.76 -20.21 10.01
CA LEU A 311 -13.93 -19.02 10.23
C LEU A 311 -12.45 -19.40 10.40
N GLU A 312 -12.15 -20.55 11.03
CA GLU A 312 -10.78 -21.10 11.09
C GLU A 312 -10.22 -21.42 9.70
N ASN A 313 -11.04 -21.91 8.77
CA ASN A 313 -10.63 -22.20 7.40
C ASN A 313 -10.25 -20.94 6.62
N LEU A 314 -10.87 -19.79 6.91
CA LEU A 314 -10.44 -18.48 6.40
C LEU A 314 -9.18 -17.96 7.12
N GLY A 315 -8.79 -18.59 8.23
CA GLY A 315 -7.72 -18.14 9.10
C GLY A 315 -8.02 -16.81 9.77
N VAL A 316 -9.31 -16.53 10.04
CA VAL A 316 -9.77 -15.32 10.74
C VAL A 316 -8.89 -15.07 11.97
N ASN A 317 -8.56 -13.80 12.20
CA ASN A 317 -7.81 -13.38 13.39
C ASN A 317 -8.28 -12.04 13.96
N ILE A 318 -9.19 -11.34 13.28
CA ILE A 318 -9.91 -10.17 13.77
C ILE A 318 -11.42 -10.46 13.65
N VAL A 319 -12.19 -10.22 14.71
CA VAL A 319 -13.64 -10.33 14.71
C VAL A 319 -14.25 -9.00 15.14
N GLU A 320 -15.08 -8.42 14.27
CA GLU A 320 -16.02 -7.38 14.66
C GLU A 320 -17.25 -8.04 15.28
N SER A 321 -17.61 -7.64 16.50
CA SER A 321 -18.78 -8.12 17.24
C SER A 321 -19.69 -6.95 17.59
N THR A 322 -20.05 -6.16 16.59
CA THR A 322 -21.01 -5.06 16.70
C THR A 322 -22.46 -5.52 16.52
N GLY A 323 -22.68 -6.82 16.22
CA GLY A 323 -23.98 -7.46 15.97
C GLY A 323 -25.14 -7.06 16.89
N ASN A 324 -26.33 -6.78 16.35
CA ASN A 324 -27.55 -6.66 17.16
C ASN A 324 -28.17 -8.03 17.52
N HIS A 325 -27.68 -9.13 16.94
CA HIS A 325 -28.15 -10.51 17.18
C HIS A 325 -27.24 -11.35 18.09
N LEU A 326 -26.19 -10.77 18.69
CA LEU A 326 -25.23 -11.49 19.53
C LEU A 326 -25.89 -12.21 20.71
N ASN A 327 -26.96 -11.62 21.28
CA ASN A 327 -27.62 -12.12 22.49
C ASN A 327 -28.97 -12.83 22.21
N ASP A 328 -29.27 -13.20 20.97
CA ASP A 328 -30.56 -13.82 20.59
C ASP A 328 -30.91 -15.09 21.40
N TYR A 329 -29.88 -15.83 21.82
CA TYR A 329 -29.99 -17.02 22.67
C TYR A 329 -29.31 -16.82 24.03
N GLY A 330 -29.30 -15.58 24.52
CA GLY A 330 -28.80 -15.21 25.84
C GLY A 330 -27.31 -14.88 25.87
N THR A 331 -26.94 -14.05 26.84
CA THR A 331 -25.58 -13.53 27.04
C THR A 331 -24.56 -14.61 27.37
N GLU A 332 -25.01 -15.75 27.91
CA GLU A 332 -24.17 -16.91 28.22
C GLU A 332 -23.53 -17.50 26.95
N ASN A 333 -24.27 -17.58 25.84
CA ASN A 333 -23.72 -18.07 24.57
C ASN A 333 -22.74 -17.07 23.97
N PHE A 334 -23.00 -15.76 24.10
CA PHE A 334 -22.05 -14.75 23.64
C PHE A 334 -20.77 -14.72 24.48
N ALA A 335 -20.87 -14.89 25.81
CA ALA A 335 -19.69 -15.04 26.68
C ALA A 335 -18.81 -16.23 26.26
N LYS A 336 -19.43 -17.39 25.98
CA LYS A 336 -18.73 -18.58 25.47
C LYS A 336 -18.09 -18.31 24.10
N THR A 337 -18.79 -17.58 23.23
CA THR A 337 -18.28 -17.18 21.91
C THR A 337 -17.02 -16.31 22.05
N LEU A 338 -17.03 -15.32 22.94
CA LEU A 338 -15.85 -14.49 23.25
C LEU A 338 -14.71 -15.33 23.82
N GLU A 339 -15.00 -16.33 24.65
CA GLU A 339 -13.99 -17.27 25.16
C GLU A 339 -13.39 -18.11 24.02
N MET A 340 -14.21 -18.63 23.10
CA MET A 340 -13.75 -19.37 21.91
C MET A 340 -12.80 -18.53 21.05
N TYR A 341 -13.08 -17.24 20.86
CA TYR A 341 -12.18 -16.34 20.14
C TYR A 341 -10.86 -16.13 20.89
N ARG A 342 -10.94 -15.90 22.20
CA ARG A 342 -9.76 -15.73 23.08
C ARG A 342 -8.85 -16.96 23.06
N GLU A 343 -9.40 -18.16 23.14
CA GLU A 343 -8.64 -19.42 23.09
C GLU A 343 -7.85 -19.60 21.79
N ARG A 344 -8.33 -19.00 20.70
CA ARG A 344 -7.68 -19.01 19.38
C ARG A 344 -6.69 -17.86 19.19
N GLY A 345 -6.59 -16.95 20.16
CA GLY A 345 -5.80 -15.72 20.03
C GLY A 345 -6.37 -14.73 19.03
N TRP A 346 -7.67 -14.81 18.72
CA TRP A 346 -8.33 -13.85 17.84
C TRP A 346 -8.64 -12.57 18.60
N LEU A 347 -8.47 -11.44 17.92
CA LEU A 347 -8.77 -10.13 18.49
C LEU A 347 -10.22 -9.77 18.18
N VAL A 348 -10.92 -9.24 19.19
CA VAL A 348 -12.34 -8.91 19.09
C VAL A 348 -12.53 -7.44 19.43
N PHE A 349 -13.33 -6.72 18.65
CA PHE A 349 -13.71 -5.35 18.92
C PHE A 349 -15.19 -5.10 18.64
N GLY A 350 -15.73 -4.01 19.19
CA GLY A 350 -17.12 -3.63 19.01
C GLY A 350 -18.12 -4.49 19.80
N GLY A 351 -17.64 -5.48 20.55
CA GLY A 351 -18.40 -6.31 21.48
C GLY A 351 -17.49 -6.90 22.55
N GLY A 352 -18.05 -7.26 23.70
CA GLY A 352 -17.24 -7.68 24.84
C GLY A 352 -18.05 -8.28 25.98
N VAL A 353 -17.34 -8.81 26.98
CA VAL A 353 -17.94 -9.43 28.18
C VAL A 353 -18.66 -8.42 29.08
N ASN A 354 -18.38 -7.14 28.89
CA ASN A 354 -19.04 -5.99 29.51
C ASN A 354 -18.80 -4.74 28.65
N GLN A 355 -19.46 -3.64 29.01
CA GLN A 355 -19.42 -2.37 28.28
C GLN A 355 -17.99 -1.83 28.10
N ALA A 356 -17.16 -1.88 29.15
CA ALA A 356 -15.80 -1.33 29.08
C ALA A 356 -14.91 -2.09 28.08
N VAL A 357 -15.04 -3.42 28.02
CA VAL A 357 -14.34 -4.24 27.02
C VAL A 357 -14.92 -4.02 25.63
N ALA A 358 -16.25 -3.97 25.49
CA ALA A 358 -16.91 -3.78 24.20
C ALA A 358 -16.51 -2.46 23.52
N GLN A 359 -16.41 -1.38 24.31
CA GLN A 359 -16.05 -0.03 23.84
C GLN A 359 -14.53 0.16 23.64
N ALA A 360 -13.70 -0.80 24.03
CA ALA A 360 -12.25 -0.68 23.90
C ALA A 360 -11.80 -0.98 22.45
N PRO A 361 -10.91 -0.17 21.88
CA PRO A 361 -10.29 -0.51 20.60
C PRO A 361 -9.26 -1.63 20.78
N ILE A 362 -9.09 -2.46 19.76
CA ILE A 362 -7.93 -3.35 19.66
C ILE A 362 -6.79 -2.63 18.93
N ARG A 363 -5.55 -2.94 19.32
CA ARG A 363 -4.32 -2.39 18.73
C ARG A 363 -3.46 -3.54 18.24
N VAL A 364 -2.99 -3.43 17.00
CA VAL A 364 -2.17 -4.44 16.32
C VAL A 364 -0.95 -3.76 15.74
N GLU A 365 0.21 -4.42 15.82
CA GLU A 365 1.40 -4.02 15.08
C GLU A 365 1.78 -5.14 14.11
N LYS A 366 1.89 -4.80 12.82
CA LYS A 366 2.23 -5.76 11.78
C LYS A 366 3.12 -5.08 10.74
N HIS A 367 4.26 -5.70 10.42
CA HIS A 367 5.20 -5.15 9.42
C HIS A 367 5.60 -3.69 9.70
N GLY A 368 5.76 -3.34 10.98
CA GLY A 368 6.05 -1.97 11.45
C GLY A 368 4.86 -0.99 11.43
N ASN A 369 3.68 -1.42 11.00
CA ASN A 369 2.47 -0.59 10.95
C ASN A 369 1.66 -0.76 12.24
N LYS A 370 1.34 0.36 12.89
CA LYS A 370 0.40 0.41 14.01
C LYS A 370 -1.02 0.58 13.48
N ILE A 371 -1.89 -0.39 13.78
CA ILE A 371 -3.27 -0.45 13.28
C ILE A 371 -4.21 -0.58 14.49
N ALA A 372 -5.29 0.20 14.53
CA ALA A 372 -6.30 0.11 15.56
C ALA A 372 -7.68 -0.10 14.96
N PHE A 373 -8.46 -1.01 15.55
CA PHE A 373 -9.86 -1.23 15.18
C PHE A 373 -10.75 -0.80 16.34
N ILE A 374 -11.81 -0.06 16.01
CA ILE A 374 -12.85 0.36 16.94
C ILE A 374 -14.19 0.25 16.24
N GLY A 375 -15.24 -0.13 16.97
CA GLY A 375 -16.56 -0.33 16.41
C GLY A 375 -17.63 -0.07 17.44
N CYS A 376 -18.82 0.31 16.99
CA CYS A 376 -19.99 0.43 17.85
C CYS A 376 -21.28 0.12 17.08
N ASN A 377 -22.35 -0.05 17.85
CA ASN A 377 -23.68 -0.36 17.39
C ASN A 377 -24.69 0.69 17.92
N PRO A 378 -25.30 1.54 17.06
CA PRO A 378 -26.37 2.46 17.42
C PRO A 378 -27.78 1.84 17.24
N VAL A 379 -27.89 0.59 16.81
CA VAL A 379 -29.15 -0.06 16.42
C VAL A 379 -29.43 -1.35 17.20
N GLY A 380 -30.70 -1.77 17.22
CA GLY A 380 -31.14 -2.98 17.91
C GLY A 380 -31.77 -2.72 19.29
N PHE A 381 -32.17 -3.81 19.94
CA PHE A 381 -32.75 -3.76 21.28
C PHE A 381 -31.65 -3.59 22.33
N THR A 382 -31.98 -2.95 23.46
CA THR A 382 -31.04 -2.78 24.59
C THR A 382 -30.46 -4.10 25.11
N SER A 383 -31.13 -5.24 24.87
CA SER A 383 -30.62 -6.58 25.19
C SER A 383 -29.45 -7.03 24.33
N ALA A 384 -29.21 -6.40 23.18
CA ALA A 384 -28.06 -6.69 22.32
C ALA A 384 -26.77 -6.05 22.83
N TRP A 385 -26.88 -4.97 23.61
CA TRP A 385 -25.73 -4.20 24.06
C TRP A 385 -25.14 -4.73 25.37
N ALA A 386 -23.83 -4.59 25.50
CA ALA A 386 -23.12 -4.90 26.72
C ALA A 386 -23.51 -3.92 27.83
N THR A 387 -23.68 -4.44 29.04
CA THR A 387 -23.85 -3.62 30.24
C THR A 387 -22.59 -3.67 31.10
N ALA A 388 -22.60 -3.02 32.27
CA ALA A 388 -21.50 -3.12 33.21
C ALA A 388 -21.17 -4.59 33.59
N ASP A 389 -22.19 -5.45 33.64
CA ASP A 389 -22.08 -6.82 34.17
C ASP A 389 -22.53 -7.90 33.18
N ALA A 390 -22.82 -7.55 31.93
CA ALA A 390 -23.31 -8.50 30.93
C ALA A 390 -22.67 -8.31 29.54
N PRO A 391 -22.36 -9.41 28.83
CA PRO A 391 -21.86 -9.39 27.46
C PRO A 391 -22.81 -8.78 26.42
N GLY A 392 -22.25 -8.18 25.38
CA GLY A 392 -22.99 -7.70 24.20
C GLY A 392 -22.15 -6.82 23.28
N ALA A 393 -22.79 -6.20 22.29
CA ALA A 393 -22.19 -5.19 21.42
C ALA A 393 -21.94 -3.87 22.18
N ALA A 394 -21.00 -3.06 21.70
CA ALA A 394 -20.76 -1.73 22.21
C ALA A 394 -21.85 -0.77 21.75
N GLU A 395 -22.70 -0.29 22.66
CA GLU A 395 -23.63 0.81 22.33
C GLU A 395 -22.83 2.05 21.89
N CYS A 396 -23.26 2.68 20.78
CA CYS A 396 -22.59 3.86 20.25
C CYS A 396 -22.76 5.08 21.18
N ASN A 397 -21.73 5.39 21.96
CA ASN A 397 -21.48 6.73 22.48
C ASN A 397 -20.59 7.47 21.48
N LEU A 398 -21.19 8.23 20.56
CA LEU A 398 -20.48 8.88 19.46
C LEU A 398 -19.42 9.89 19.93
N GLU A 399 -19.63 10.59 21.05
CA GLU A 399 -18.64 11.51 21.59
C GLU A 399 -17.38 10.75 22.03
N TYR A 400 -17.55 9.72 22.86
CA TYR A 400 -16.45 8.88 23.32
C TYR A 400 -15.76 8.16 22.15
N TYR A 401 -16.54 7.63 21.21
CA TYR A 401 -16.04 6.93 20.03
C TYR A 401 -15.11 7.81 19.20
N ASN A 402 -15.54 9.03 18.89
CA ASN A 402 -14.76 9.98 18.12
C ASN A 402 -13.52 10.49 18.90
N GLN A 403 -13.63 10.69 20.22
CA GLN A 403 -12.48 11.00 21.07
C GLN A 403 -11.41 9.88 21.04
N GLN A 404 -11.84 8.61 21.09
CA GLN A 404 -10.94 7.47 20.99
C GLN A 404 -10.27 7.38 19.62
N ILE A 405 -10.99 7.65 18.53
CA ILE A 405 -10.41 7.74 17.18
C ILE A 405 -9.31 8.81 17.13
N SER A 406 -9.59 10.02 17.62
CA SER A 406 -8.61 11.10 17.65
C SER A 406 -7.40 10.76 18.51
N GLN A 407 -7.61 10.12 19.67
CA GLN A 407 -6.52 9.66 20.53
C GLN A 407 -5.64 8.64 19.81
N LEU A 408 -6.23 7.58 19.24
CA LEU A 408 -5.49 6.55 18.49
C LEU A 408 -4.70 7.16 17.34
N LYS A 409 -5.29 8.09 16.59
CA LYS A 409 -4.60 8.77 15.50
C LYS A 409 -3.40 9.56 16.00
N SER A 410 -3.52 10.27 17.12
CA SER A 410 -2.40 11.00 17.76
C SER A 410 -1.29 10.08 18.29
N GLU A 411 -1.63 8.84 18.64
CA GLU A 411 -0.69 7.78 19.05
C GLU A 411 0.05 7.15 17.85
N GLY A 412 -0.27 7.57 16.62
CA GLY A 412 0.36 7.11 15.38
C GLY A 412 -0.26 5.86 14.79
N TYR A 413 -1.50 5.52 15.16
CA TYR A 413 -2.23 4.40 14.56
C TYR A 413 -2.89 4.79 13.23
N ILE A 414 -2.93 3.83 12.31
CA ILE A 414 -3.95 3.77 11.26
C ILE A 414 -5.24 3.27 11.90
N VAL A 415 -6.29 4.07 11.85
CA VAL A 415 -7.53 3.80 12.59
C VAL A 415 -8.62 3.32 11.65
N ILE A 416 -9.16 2.14 11.92
CA ILE A 416 -10.28 1.52 11.23
C ILE A 416 -11.49 1.57 12.16
N ALA A 417 -12.51 2.31 11.75
CA ALA A 417 -13.72 2.57 12.51
C ALA A 417 -14.92 1.85 11.85
N THR A 418 -15.67 1.05 12.60
CA THR A 418 -16.84 0.35 12.06
C THR A 418 -18.15 0.77 12.73
N PHE A 419 -19.22 0.76 11.95
CA PHE A 419 -20.58 0.99 12.41
C PHE A 419 -21.47 -0.18 11.98
N GLN A 420 -22.04 -0.86 12.96
CA GLN A 420 -23.23 -1.67 12.71
C GLN A 420 -24.43 -0.72 12.57
N PHE A 421 -24.73 -0.23 11.37
CA PHE A 421 -25.65 0.88 11.17
C PHE A 421 -27.05 0.47 10.67
N GLN A 422 -27.95 1.45 10.51
CA GLN A 422 -29.34 1.23 10.12
C GLN A 422 -29.47 0.50 8.77
N GLU A 423 -30.31 -0.54 8.74
CA GLU A 423 -30.73 -1.22 7.51
C GLU A 423 -31.66 -0.29 6.70
N ILE A 424 -31.20 0.11 5.51
CA ILE A 424 -31.94 0.94 4.55
C ILE A 424 -31.76 0.33 3.18
N ASP A 425 -32.87 0.06 2.49
CA ASP A 425 -32.88 -0.48 1.13
C ASP A 425 -32.48 0.59 0.10
N ALA A 426 -31.20 0.90 0.06
CA ALA A 426 -30.59 1.83 -0.88
C ALA A 426 -29.09 1.54 -1.04
N TYR A 427 -28.57 1.74 -2.25
CA TYR A 427 -27.11 1.69 -2.50
C TYR A 427 -26.37 2.90 -1.95
N MET A 428 -27.07 3.89 -1.40
CA MET A 428 -26.44 5.01 -0.75
C MET A 428 -27.33 5.62 0.33
N TYR A 429 -26.74 5.90 1.48
CA TYR A 429 -27.40 6.63 2.55
C TYR A 429 -27.65 8.09 2.16
N ASP A 430 -28.84 8.57 2.51
CA ASP A 430 -29.14 10.01 2.57
C ASP A 430 -28.16 10.73 3.51
N GLU A 431 -27.97 12.03 3.31
CA GLU A 431 -26.96 12.81 4.04
C GLU A 431 -27.07 12.68 5.57
N PHE A 432 -28.28 12.64 6.12
CA PHE A 432 -28.52 12.46 7.55
C PHE A 432 -27.78 11.25 8.12
N TYR A 433 -27.95 10.08 7.49
CA TYR A 433 -27.37 8.80 7.90
C TYR A 433 -25.84 8.72 7.70
N ARG A 434 -25.25 9.65 6.94
CA ARG A 434 -23.80 9.69 6.67
C ARG A 434 -23.03 10.56 7.64
N THR A 435 -23.73 11.36 8.46
CA THR A 435 -23.11 12.34 9.35
C THR A 435 -22.12 11.68 10.30
N ASP A 436 -22.51 10.57 10.94
CA ASP A 436 -21.66 9.89 11.93
C ASP A 436 -20.41 9.28 11.29
N PHE A 437 -20.54 8.71 10.08
CA PHE A 437 -19.41 8.20 9.30
C PHE A 437 -18.42 9.32 8.93
N LYS A 438 -18.94 10.47 8.48
CA LYS A 438 -18.11 11.64 8.14
C LYS A 438 -17.40 12.19 9.36
N ILE A 439 -18.08 12.27 10.52
CA ILE A 439 -17.46 12.74 11.76
C ILE A 439 -16.36 11.78 12.22
N ALA A 440 -16.55 10.45 12.10
CA ALA A 440 -15.50 9.48 12.42
C ALA A 440 -14.26 9.67 11.53
N ALA A 441 -14.45 9.86 10.22
CA ALA A 441 -13.36 10.18 9.30
C ALA A 441 -12.67 11.50 9.65
N GLN A 442 -13.44 12.58 9.92
CA GLN A 442 -12.92 13.88 10.37
C GLN A 442 -12.16 13.80 11.69
N SER A 443 -12.54 12.86 12.57
CA SER A 443 -11.89 12.63 13.87
C SER A 443 -10.55 11.92 13.75
N GLY A 444 -10.22 11.39 12.56
CA GLY A 444 -8.92 10.80 12.24
C GLY A 444 -8.95 9.34 11.79
N ALA A 445 -10.14 8.74 11.61
CA ALA A 445 -10.23 7.40 11.04
C ALA A 445 -9.74 7.40 9.59
N ASP A 446 -8.85 6.47 9.25
CA ASP A 446 -8.34 6.29 7.89
C ASP A 446 -9.33 5.48 7.03
N ILE A 447 -10.06 4.56 7.66
CA ILE A 447 -11.12 3.76 7.05
C ILE A 447 -12.34 3.81 7.98
N VAL A 448 -13.51 4.09 7.40
CA VAL A 448 -14.81 3.97 8.06
C VAL A 448 -15.69 2.99 7.30
N GLN A 449 -16.13 1.92 7.94
CA GLN A 449 -16.90 0.85 7.32
C GLN A 449 -18.27 0.67 7.99
N GLY A 450 -19.33 0.47 7.20
CA GLY A 450 -20.61 -0.02 7.69
C GLY A 450 -20.73 -1.54 7.57
N SER A 451 -21.30 -2.18 8.60
CA SER A 451 -21.26 -3.65 8.74
C SER A 451 -22.63 -4.35 8.79
N GLN A 452 -23.76 -3.64 8.89
CA GLN A 452 -25.12 -4.23 8.99
C GLN A 452 -26.03 -3.97 7.77
N ALA A 453 -25.63 -3.15 6.79
CA ALA A 453 -26.55 -2.79 5.70
C ALA A 453 -27.15 -4.00 4.92
N HIS A 454 -26.52 -5.18 4.99
CA HIS A 454 -26.87 -6.42 4.26
C HIS A 454 -26.90 -6.28 2.73
N ILE A 455 -26.72 -5.08 2.21
CA ILE A 455 -26.66 -4.69 0.81
C ILE A 455 -25.32 -3.96 0.60
N PRO A 456 -24.64 -4.14 -0.54
CA PRO A 456 -23.45 -3.37 -0.85
C PRO A 456 -23.85 -1.91 -1.08
N MET A 457 -23.14 -0.99 -0.45
CA MET A 457 -23.43 0.44 -0.49
C MET A 457 -22.27 1.21 -1.10
N GLY A 458 -22.52 2.48 -1.40
CA GLY A 458 -21.52 3.35 -2.00
C GLY A 458 -20.46 3.86 -1.03
N PHE A 459 -19.67 4.78 -1.58
CA PHE A 459 -18.44 5.27 -0.98
C PHE A 459 -18.48 6.78 -0.75
N ASP A 460 -17.59 7.26 0.10
CA ASP A 460 -17.24 8.67 0.23
C ASP A 460 -15.76 8.83 0.59
N PHE A 461 -15.22 10.02 0.37
CA PHE A 461 -13.89 10.39 0.85
C PHE A 461 -13.96 11.68 1.66
N VAL A 462 -13.38 11.66 2.85
CA VAL A 462 -13.12 12.87 3.65
C VAL A 462 -11.60 13.04 3.72
N GLY A 463 -11.06 13.96 2.92
CA GLY A 463 -9.62 13.99 2.67
C GLY A 463 -9.19 12.67 2.03
N ASN A 464 -8.24 11.97 2.67
CA ASN A 464 -7.77 10.64 2.24
C ASN A 464 -8.41 9.48 3.02
N SER A 465 -9.35 9.76 3.93
CA SER A 465 -10.10 8.73 4.63
C SER A 465 -11.17 8.12 3.72
N LEU A 466 -11.16 6.81 3.58
CA LEU A 466 -12.19 6.06 2.85
C LEU A 466 -13.39 5.82 3.76
N ILE A 467 -14.59 6.10 3.25
CA ILE A 467 -15.85 5.67 3.86
C ILE A 467 -16.53 4.69 2.91
N HIS A 468 -16.81 3.47 3.38
CA HIS A 468 -17.61 2.48 2.67
C HIS A 468 -18.84 2.13 3.52
N TYR A 469 -20.03 2.54 3.08
CA TYR A 469 -21.20 2.57 3.96
C TYR A 469 -21.81 1.19 4.28
N GLY A 470 -21.43 0.14 3.54
CA GLY A 470 -21.97 -1.20 3.71
C GLY A 470 -21.35 -2.17 2.71
N LEU A 471 -20.78 -3.27 3.21
CA LEU A 471 -20.16 -4.27 2.34
C LEU A 471 -21.15 -5.33 1.82
N GLY A 472 -22.39 -5.36 2.32
CA GLY A 472 -23.34 -6.43 2.04
C GLY A 472 -23.18 -7.63 2.96
N ASN A 473 -23.78 -8.77 2.57
CA ASN A 473 -23.68 -10.02 3.30
C ASN A 473 -22.48 -10.85 2.82
N PHE A 474 -21.70 -11.36 3.76
CA PHE A 474 -20.67 -12.36 3.48
C PHE A 474 -21.21 -13.79 3.60
N ILE A 475 -21.29 -14.32 4.81
CA ILE A 475 -21.87 -15.65 5.05
C ILE A 475 -23.18 -15.44 5.79
N PHE A 476 -24.26 -15.13 5.06
CA PHE A 476 -25.59 -15.01 5.61
C PHE A 476 -26.64 -15.42 4.58
N ASP A 477 -27.57 -16.32 4.92
CA ASP A 477 -28.46 -16.99 3.98
C ASP A 477 -29.66 -16.16 3.49
N GLN A 478 -29.49 -14.84 3.34
CA GLN A 478 -30.46 -13.95 2.70
C GLN A 478 -30.27 -14.01 1.17
N MET A 479 -31.31 -14.41 0.45
CA MET A 479 -31.26 -14.67 -1.00
C MET A 479 -32.10 -13.68 -1.82
N GLU A 480 -32.57 -12.63 -1.18
CA GLU A 480 -33.21 -11.48 -1.81
C GLU A 480 -32.22 -10.82 -2.80
N PRO A 481 -32.68 -10.38 -3.99
CA PRO A 481 -31.80 -9.87 -5.06
C PRO A 481 -30.80 -8.79 -4.63
N GLU A 482 -31.19 -7.93 -3.69
CA GLU A 482 -30.39 -6.85 -3.12
C GLU A 482 -29.32 -7.35 -2.13
N ASN A 483 -29.58 -8.47 -1.43
CA ASN A 483 -28.71 -9.00 -0.37
C ASN A 483 -27.65 -9.98 -0.85
N ILE A 484 -27.78 -10.51 -2.07
CA ILE A 484 -26.86 -11.52 -2.59
C ILE A 484 -25.57 -10.94 -3.18
N ARG A 485 -25.43 -9.62 -3.30
CA ARG A 485 -24.20 -8.98 -3.81
C ARG A 485 -23.39 -8.46 -2.64
N GLU A 486 -22.07 -8.50 -2.76
CA GLU A 486 -21.21 -8.15 -1.63
C GLU A 486 -19.82 -7.68 -2.08
N PHE A 487 -19.20 -6.93 -1.18
CA PHE A 487 -17.79 -6.55 -1.23
C PHE A 487 -17.01 -7.28 -0.16
N ILE A 488 -15.77 -7.60 -0.52
CA ILE A 488 -14.71 -7.95 0.40
C ILE A 488 -13.59 -6.96 0.14
N ASP A 489 -13.42 -6.02 1.06
CA ASP A 489 -12.46 -4.94 0.88
C ASP A 489 -11.06 -5.41 1.27
N ARG A 490 -10.10 -5.27 0.35
CA ARG A 490 -8.67 -5.52 0.60
C ARG A 490 -7.94 -4.20 0.78
N HIS A 491 -7.61 -3.86 2.02
CA HIS A 491 -6.89 -2.65 2.37
C HIS A 491 -5.39 -2.88 2.44
N ILE A 492 -4.63 -1.89 1.96
CA ILE A 492 -3.17 -1.90 1.94
C ILE A 492 -2.64 -0.77 2.80
N ILE A 493 -1.82 -1.16 3.78
CA ILE A 493 -1.09 -0.26 4.66
C ILE A 493 0.40 -0.48 4.41
N TYR A 494 1.15 0.60 4.24
CA TYR A 494 2.56 0.56 3.93
C TYR A 494 3.30 1.67 4.66
N ASP A 495 4.36 1.29 5.41
CA ASP A 495 5.26 2.22 6.09
C ASP A 495 4.53 3.27 6.96
N GLY A 496 3.53 2.81 7.72
CA GLY A 496 2.72 3.64 8.61
C GLY A 496 1.64 4.47 7.91
N LYS A 497 1.30 4.18 6.64
CA LYS A 497 0.29 4.89 5.87
C LYS A 497 -0.76 3.93 5.29
N TYR A 498 -2.04 4.32 5.35
CA TYR A 498 -3.08 3.70 4.52
C TYR A 498 -2.93 4.23 3.08
N ILE A 499 -2.67 3.33 2.12
CA ILE A 499 -2.34 3.72 0.74
C ILE A 499 -3.38 3.30 -0.28
N ASN A 500 -4.13 2.20 -0.06
CA ASN A 500 -5.06 1.73 -1.08
C ASN A 500 -6.16 0.77 -0.57
N THR A 501 -7.26 0.69 -1.30
CA THR A 501 -8.28 -0.35 -1.16
C THR A 501 -8.58 -0.96 -2.53
N GLU A 502 -8.51 -2.29 -2.62
CA GLU A 502 -9.04 -3.05 -3.74
C GLU A 502 -10.43 -3.60 -3.37
N LEU A 503 -11.39 -3.43 -4.29
CA LEU A 503 -12.77 -3.91 -4.14
C LEU A 503 -12.90 -5.30 -4.76
N LEU A 504 -12.87 -6.35 -3.93
CA LEU A 504 -13.19 -7.71 -4.37
C LEU A 504 -14.70 -7.88 -4.33
N THR A 505 -15.29 -8.41 -5.38
CA THR A 505 -16.75 -8.54 -5.51
C THR A 505 -17.15 -10.00 -5.54
N ALA A 506 -18.06 -10.37 -4.64
CA ALA A 506 -18.65 -11.70 -4.61
C ALA A 506 -20.17 -11.62 -4.67
N LYS A 507 -20.76 -12.74 -5.05
CA LYS A 507 -22.19 -12.97 -5.05
C LYS A 507 -22.48 -14.21 -4.22
N LEU A 508 -23.39 -14.09 -3.27
CA LEU A 508 -23.87 -15.21 -2.50
C LEU A 508 -24.68 -16.15 -3.40
N VAL A 509 -24.23 -17.40 -3.47
CA VAL A 509 -24.93 -18.47 -4.15
C VAL A 509 -25.21 -19.62 -3.18
N ASP A 510 -26.19 -20.44 -3.54
CA ASP A 510 -26.54 -21.65 -2.78
C ASP A 510 -26.73 -21.40 -1.27
N TRP A 511 -27.28 -20.23 -0.91
CA TRP A 511 -27.61 -19.83 0.47
C TRP A 511 -26.43 -19.79 1.45
N SER A 512 -25.19 -19.92 0.97
CA SER A 512 -24.04 -20.14 1.86
C SER A 512 -22.66 -19.89 1.25
N ARG A 513 -22.56 -19.63 -0.06
CA ARG A 513 -21.26 -19.50 -0.75
C ARG A 513 -21.08 -18.12 -1.38
N PRO A 514 -20.31 -17.24 -0.76
CA PRO A 514 -19.61 -16.18 -1.48
C PRO A 514 -18.88 -16.76 -2.70
N THR A 515 -19.24 -16.28 -3.88
CA THR A 515 -18.64 -16.69 -5.14
C THR A 515 -18.10 -15.46 -5.85
N PRO A 516 -16.80 -15.43 -6.23
CA PRO A 516 -16.26 -14.34 -7.02
C PRO A 516 -17.14 -14.05 -8.24
N MET A 517 -17.55 -12.80 -8.39
CA MET A 517 -18.38 -12.38 -9.51
C MET A 517 -17.63 -12.56 -10.84
N THR A 518 -18.38 -12.88 -11.89
CA THR A 518 -17.85 -12.75 -13.26
C THR A 518 -17.57 -11.28 -13.59
N GLU A 519 -16.76 -11.00 -14.62
CA GLU A 519 -16.47 -9.63 -15.05
C GLU A 519 -17.75 -8.82 -15.33
N GLY A 520 -18.75 -9.42 -15.96
CA GLY A 520 -20.04 -8.78 -16.24
C GLY A 520 -20.82 -8.42 -14.97
N GLU A 521 -20.96 -9.37 -14.03
CA GLU A 521 -21.65 -9.14 -12.74
C GLU A 521 -20.93 -8.08 -11.91
N ARG A 522 -19.61 -8.11 -11.89
CA ARG A 522 -18.78 -7.12 -11.22
C ARG A 522 -18.97 -5.73 -11.83
N ASN A 523 -18.92 -5.62 -13.15
CA ASN A 523 -19.09 -4.34 -13.85
C ASN A 523 -20.48 -3.76 -13.59
N GLU A 524 -21.52 -4.59 -13.51
CA GLU A 524 -22.87 -4.17 -13.14
C GLU A 524 -22.91 -3.62 -11.71
N LEU A 525 -22.40 -4.39 -10.72
CA LEU A 525 -22.35 -3.95 -9.33
C LEU A 525 -21.58 -2.63 -9.18
N LEU A 526 -20.37 -2.53 -9.72
CA LEU A 526 -19.57 -1.31 -9.60
C LEU A 526 -20.21 -0.12 -10.30
N ASN A 527 -20.87 -0.32 -11.45
CA ASN A 527 -21.63 0.76 -12.09
C ASN A 527 -22.74 1.30 -11.18
N ASP A 528 -23.55 0.41 -10.60
CA ASP A 528 -24.63 0.79 -9.69
C ASP A 528 -24.08 1.59 -8.49
N ILE A 529 -23.07 1.03 -7.83
CA ILE A 529 -22.51 1.57 -6.60
C ILE A 529 -21.75 2.89 -6.84
N PHE A 530 -20.93 2.97 -7.89
CA PHE A 530 -20.21 4.21 -8.21
C PHE A 530 -21.15 5.29 -8.74
N LYS A 531 -22.22 4.94 -9.46
CA LYS A 531 -23.26 5.90 -9.83
C LYS A 531 -23.96 6.43 -8.59
N ALA A 532 -24.38 5.57 -7.66
CA ALA A 532 -24.98 5.98 -6.39
C ALA A 532 -24.04 6.89 -5.56
N SER A 533 -22.74 6.61 -5.58
CA SER A 533 -21.71 7.42 -4.92
C SER A 533 -21.53 8.81 -5.55
N LYS A 534 -21.75 8.94 -6.86
CA LYS A 534 -21.59 10.19 -7.65
C LYS A 534 -22.84 11.08 -7.71
N LEU A 535 -24.01 10.64 -7.23
CA LEU A 535 -25.23 11.45 -7.20
C LEU A 535 -25.18 12.57 -6.13
N ARG A 536 -24.03 13.22 -5.98
CA ARG A 536 -23.70 14.14 -4.89
C ARG A 536 -23.07 15.41 -5.41
#